data_AF-A0A353LFQ7-F1
#
_entry.id   AF-A0A353LFQ7-F1
#
_cell.length_a   1.000
_cell.length_b   1.000
_cell.length_c   1.000
_cell.angle_alpha   90.00
_cell.angle_beta   90.00
_cell.angle_gamma   90.00
#
_symmetry.space_group_name_H-M   'P 1'
#
loop_
_entity.id
_entity.type
_entity.pdbx_description
1 polymer ?
#
loop_
_entity_poly.entity_id
_entity_poly.type
_entity_poly.pdbx_seq_one_letter_code
_entity_poly.pdbx_strand_id
1 'polypeptide(L)'
;YEAQNFGSLPITQVLDEHNKPVVLEVPFHDRTIYSNIWKVSVGRIQLYLMDTDLEHNSEYDRSITYQLYGGDWENRMKQEYLLGVGGILLLKRLG
;
A
#
# COMPACT_ATOMS: atom_id res chain seq x y z
N TYR A 1 -7.68 -15.07 8.34
CA TYR A 1 -8.22 -13.71 8.57
C TYR A 1 -8.67 -13.17 7.23
N GLU A 2 -9.81 -12.45 7.17
CA GLU A 2 -10.34 -11.92 5.91
C GLU A 2 -9.63 -10.62 5.52
N ALA A 3 -9.28 -10.49 4.24
CA ALA A 3 -8.58 -9.34 3.69
C ALA A 3 -9.52 -8.14 3.52
N GLN A 4 -9.02 -6.94 3.81
CA GLN A 4 -9.73 -5.71 3.47
C GLN A 4 -9.81 -5.55 1.95
N ASN A 5 -11.03 -5.50 1.40
CA ASN A 5 -11.22 -5.30 -0.04
C ASN A 5 -11.21 -3.80 -0.38
N PHE A 6 -10.10 -3.30 -0.91
CA PHE A 6 -9.95 -1.90 -1.31
C PHE A 6 -10.88 -1.52 -2.48
N GLY A 7 -11.23 -2.46 -3.37
CA GLY A 7 -12.09 -2.21 -4.52
C GLY A 7 -13.57 -1.93 -4.18
N SER A 8 -14.01 -2.21 -2.96
CA SER A 8 -15.37 -1.91 -2.50
C SER A 8 -15.50 -0.55 -1.82
N LEU A 9 -14.38 0.12 -1.53
CA LEU A 9 -14.35 1.44 -0.92
C LEU A 9 -14.51 2.53 -2.00
N PRO A 10 -15.03 3.72 -1.66
CA PRO A 10 -15.16 4.85 -2.59
C PRO A 10 -13.79 5.51 -2.83
N ILE A 11 -12.83 4.73 -3.30
CA ILE A 11 -11.44 5.10 -3.57
C ILE A 11 -11.14 4.84 -5.03
N THR A 12 -10.12 5.51 -5.56
CA THR A 12 -9.72 5.37 -6.97
C THR A 12 -8.27 4.91 -7.04
N GLN A 13 -7.98 3.95 -7.91
CA GLN A 13 -6.61 3.52 -8.14
C GLN A 13 -5.80 4.65 -8.79
N VAL A 14 -4.57 4.86 -8.33
CA VAL A 14 -3.65 5.83 -8.94
C VAL A 14 -3.02 5.18 -10.16
N LEU A 15 -3.04 5.90 -11.29
CA LEU A 15 -2.50 5.45 -12.57
C LEU A 15 -1.26 6.25 -12.97
N ASP A 16 -0.39 5.63 -13.74
CA ASP A 16 0.77 6.27 -14.37
C ASP A 16 0.40 6.97 -15.69
N GLU A 17 1.40 7.53 -16.37
CA GLU A 17 1.27 8.24 -17.65
C GLU A 17 0.75 7.36 -18.80
N HIS A 18 0.82 6.03 -18.64
CA HIS A 18 0.36 5.04 -19.61
C HIS A 18 -1.00 4.44 -19.23
N ASN A 19 -1.72 5.04 -18.26
CA ASN A 19 -2.98 4.53 -17.71
C ASN A 19 -2.86 3.14 -17.07
N LYS A 20 -1.68 2.78 -16.56
CA LYS A 20 -1.49 1.53 -15.79
C LYS A 20 -1.50 1.84 -14.29
N PRO A 21 -1.97 0.92 -13.44
CA PRO A 21 -1.87 1.08 -11.99
C PRO A 21 -0.44 1.38 -11.53
N VAL A 22 -0.30 2.39 -10.68
CA VAL A 22 0.96 2.66 -9.99
C VAL A 22 1.18 1.55 -8.96
N VAL A 23 2.25 0.79 -9.17
CA VAL A 23 2.81 -0.13 -8.19
C VAL A 23 4.04 0.53 -7.59
N LEU A 24 4.01 0.75 -6.28
CA LEU A 24 5.13 1.27 -5.51
C LEU A 24 6.01 0.13 -5.04
N GLU A 25 7.30 0.23 -5.32
CA GLU A 25 8.32 -0.69 -4.82
C GLU A 25 8.90 -0.15 -3.51
N VAL A 26 8.68 -0.87 -2.41
CA VAL A 26 9.23 -0.52 -1.10
C VAL A 26 10.31 -1.55 -0.73
N PRO A 27 11.59 -1.17 -0.68
CA PRO A 27 12.66 -2.09 -0.31
C PRO A 27 12.51 -2.49 1.17
N PHE A 28 12.62 -3.78 1.47
CA PHE A 28 12.51 -4.32 2.81
C PHE A 28 13.48 -5.50 2.99
N HIS A 29 14.56 -5.28 3.75
CA HIS A 29 15.64 -6.25 3.99
C HIS A 29 16.30 -6.78 2.70
N ASP A 30 15.99 -8.01 2.33
CA ASP A 30 16.53 -8.76 1.19
C ASP A 30 15.52 -8.88 0.03
N ARG A 31 14.37 -8.21 0.13
CA ARG A 31 13.30 -8.25 -0.85
C ARG A 31 12.63 -6.89 -1.07
N THR A 32 11.77 -6.84 -2.07
CA THR A 32 10.91 -5.69 -2.35
C THR A 32 9.47 -6.06 -2.02
N ILE A 33 8.79 -5.18 -1.29
CA ILE A 33 7.34 -5.25 -1.08
C ILE A 33 6.69 -4.33 -2.11
N TYR A 34 5.80 -4.88 -2.92
CA TYR A 34 5.04 -4.15 -3.92
C TYR A 34 3.74 -3.64 -3.31
N SER A 35 3.32 -2.43 -3.64
CA SER A 35 2.05 -1.90 -3.16
C SER A 35 1.28 -1.15 -4.25
N ASN A 36 0.00 -1.48 -4.40
CA ASN A 36 -0.95 -0.70 -5.16
C ASN A 36 -1.23 0.60 -4.42
N ILE A 37 -1.31 1.70 -5.18
CA ILE A 37 -1.66 3.00 -4.63
C ILE A 37 -3.11 3.34 -4.96
N TRP A 38 -3.87 3.64 -3.92
CA TRP A 38 -5.23 4.13 -4.01
C TRP A 38 -5.28 5.56 -3.48
N LYS A 39 -6.25 6.35 -3.96
CA LYS A 39 -6.51 7.70 -3.47
C LYS A 39 -7.98 7.93 -3.20
N VAL A 40 -8.27 8.77 -2.21
CA VAL A 40 -9.61 9.26 -1.91
C VAL A 40 -9.55 10.71 -1.49
N SER A 41 -10.51 11.51 -1.96
CA SER A 41 -10.64 12.89 -1.55
C SER A 41 -11.44 12.98 -0.25
N VAL A 42 -10.80 13.48 0.81
CA VAL A 42 -11.43 13.75 2.11
C VAL A 42 -11.47 15.26 2.30
N GLY A 43 -12.60 15.86 1.92
CA GLY A 43 -12.71 17.31 1.84
C GLY A 43 -11.72 17.89 0.83
N ARG A 44 -10.73 18.65 1.32
CA ARG A 44 -9.66 19.24 0.49
C ARG A 44 -8.36 18.43 0.48
N ILE A 45 -8.29 17.35 1.25
CA ILE A 45 -7.09 16.54 1.41
C ILE A 45 -7.19 15.31 0.51
N GLN A 46 -6.13 15.01 -0.25
CA GLN A 46 -6.00 13.73 -0.94
C GLN A 46 -5.36 12.73 0.02
N LEU A 47 -6.12 11.73 0.44
CA LEU A 47 -5.61 10.63 1.23
C LEU A 47 -5.13 9.54 0.26
N TYR A 48 -3.87 9.16 0.39
CA TYR A 48 -3.30 8.03 -0.33
C TYR A 48 -3.24 6.80 0.58
N LEU A 49 -3.58 5.66 0.03
CA LEU A 49 -3.60 4.37 0.70
C LEU A 49 -2.69 3.39 -0.05
N MET A 50 -1.97 2.59 0.70
CA MET A 50 -1.11 1.52 0.20
C MET A 50 -1.78 0.17 0.48
N ASP A 51 -1.84 -0.67 -0.53
CA ASP A 51 -2.36 -2.03 -0.45
C ASP A 51 -1.30 -3.02 -0.95
N THR A 52 -0.92 -4.01 -0.13
CA THR A 52 0.10 -5.01 -0.44
C THR A 52 -0.48 -6.31 -1.01
N ASP A 53 -1.79 -6.42 -1.20
CA ASP A 53 -2.44 -7.62 -1.74
C ASP A 53 -2.21 -7.80 -3.26
N LEU A 54 -0.97 -8.08 -3.64
CA LEU A 54 -0.54 -8.33 -5.02
C LEU A 54 0.07 -9.72 -5.14
N GLU A 55 -0.19 -10.41 -6.25
CA GLU A 55 0.40 -11.74 -6.55
C GLU A 55 1.94 -11.72 -6.63
N HIS A 56 2.54 -10.55 -6.81
CA HIS A 56 4.00 -10.36 -6.83
C HIS A 56 4.62 -10.46 -5.43
N ASN A 57 3.82 -10.28 -4.38
CA ASN A 57 4.24 -10.40 -3.00
C ASN A 57 4.04 -11.84 -2.50
N SER A 58 4.88 -12.24 -1.53
CA SER A 58 4.66 -13.45 -0.76
C SER A 58 3.33 -13.36 0.01
N GLU A 59 2.71 -14.49 0.36
CA GLU A 59 1.49 -14.49 1.20
C GLU A 59 1.70 -13.74 2.51
N TYR A 60 2.91 -13.84 3.07
CA TYR A 60 3.30 -13.10 4.25
C TYR A 60 3.21 -11.59 4.02
N ASP A 61 3.81 -11.08 2.93
CA ASP A 61 3.83 -9.64 2.64
C ASP A 61 2.46 -9.12 2.17
N ARG A 62 1.66 -9.95 1.50
CA ARG A 62 0.27 -9.61 1.14
C ARG A 62 -0.57 -9.31 2.37
N SER A 63 -0.36 -10.07 3.45
CA SER A 63 -1.14 -9.93 4.68
C SER A 63 -0.89 -8.62 5.45
N ILE A 64 0.12 -7.83 5.07
CA ILE A 64 0.49 -6.57 5.76
C ILE A 64 -0.68 -5.58 5.79
N THR A 65 -1.47 -5.47 4.73
CA THR A 65 -2.60 -4.50 4.65
C THR A 65 -3.96 -5.11 4.93
N TYR A 66 -4.05 -6.38 5.35
CA TYR A 66 -5.34 -7.05 5.55
C TYR A 66 -6.13 -6.48 6.72
N GLN A 67 -5.47 -6.07 7.81
CA GLN A 67 -6.11 -5.48 8.98
C GLN A 67 -5.23 -4.38 9.58
N LEU A 68 -5.83 -3.24 9.92
CA LEU A 68 -5.15 -2.15 10.62
C LEU A 68 -4.72 -2.61 12.02
N TYR A 69 -3.40 -2.69 12.25
CA TYR A 69 -2.81 -3.13 13.51
C TYR A 69 -3.26 -4.52 13.99
N GLY A 70 -3.79 -5.34 13.08
CA GLY A 70 -4.06 -6.76 13.31
C GLY A 70 -2.82 -7.60 13.05
N GLY A 71 -2.72 -8.74 13.73
CA GLY A 71 -1.58 -9.64 13.66
C GLY A 71 -0.62 -9.49 14.83
N ASP A 72 0.65 -9.81 14.61
CA ASP A 72 1.72 -9.76 15.61
C ASP A 72 2.56 -8.47 15.50
N TRP A 73 3.54 -8.34 16.40
CA TRP A 73 4.46 -7.21 16.44
C TRP A 73 5.23 -7.02 15.13
N GLU A 74 5.51 -8.12 14.42
CA GLU A 74 6.25 -8.09 13.16
C GLU A 74 5.41 -7.44 12.06
N ASN A 75 4.12 -7.80 11.97
CA ASN A 75 3.22 -7.20 11.00
C ASN A 75 3.03 -5.70 11.25
N ARG A 76 2.90 -5.30 12.52
CA ARG A 76 2.83 -3.89 12.90
C ARG A 76 4.08 -3.11 12.48
N MET A 77 5.27 -3.67 12.70
CA MET A 77 6.52 -3.05 12.27
C MET A 77 6.55 -2.83 10.75
N LYS A 78 6.07 -3.81 9.98
CA LYS A 78 5.96 -3.71 8.51
C LYS A 78 4.97 -2.64 8.07
N GLN A 79 3.83 -2.52 8.74
CA GLN A 79 2.87 -1.43 8.49
C GLN A 79 3.48 -0.06 8.77
N GLU A 80 4.16 0.12 9.91
CA GLU A 80 4.83 1.37 10.27
C GLU A 80 5.96 1.71 9.28
N TYR A 81 6.72 0.70 8.83
CA TYR A 81 7.76 0.85 7.81
C TYR A 81 7.18 1.28 6.46
N LEU A 82 6.10 0.64 6.00
CA LEU A 82 5.40 1.04 4.77
C LEU A 82 4.89 2.48 4.86
N LEU A 83 4.27 2.85 5.98
CA LEU A 83 3.76 4.22 6.18
C LEU A 83 4.90 5.26 6.19
N GLY A 84 6.02 4.96 6.84
CA GLY A 84 7.17 5.86 6.91
C GLY A 84 7.96 5.93 5.60
N VAL A 85 8.59 4.82 5.21
CA VAL A 85 9.45 4.75 4.03
C VAL A 85 8.64 4.76 2.74
N GLY A 86 7.62 3.91 2.65
CA GLY A 86 6.72 3.87 1.48
C GLY A 86 6.00 5.21 1.28
N GLY A 87 5.59 5.89 2.35
CA GLY A 87 5.02 7.24 2.27
C GLY A 87 5.96 8.25 1.60
N ILE A 88 7.24 8.29 1.99
CA ILE A 88 8.23 9.19 1.37
C ILE A 88 8.48 8.81 -0.10
N LEU A 89 8.62 7.52 -0.39
CA LEU A 89 8.83 7.04 -1.77
C LEU A 89 7.64 7.39 -2.67
N LEU A 90 6.42 7.25 -2.15
CA LEU A 90 5.21 7.60 -2.86
C LEU A 90 5.16 9.09 -3.20
N LEU A 91 5.44 9.96 -2.22
CA LEU A 91 5.44 11.40 -2.45
C LEU A 91 6.45 11.81 -3.54
N LYS A 92 7.66 11.21 -3.52
CA LYS A 92 8.67 11.41 -4.58
C LYS A 92 8.24 10.88 -5.95
N ARG A 93 7.37 9.87 -5.99
CA ARG A 93 6.87 9.30 -7.25
C ARG A 93 5.75 10.12 -7.87
N LEU A 94 4.97 10.82 -7.03
CA LEU A 94 3.83 11.65 -7.42
C LEU A 94 4.21 13.12 -7.70
N GLY A 95 5.39 13.57 -7.26
CA GLY A 95 5.89 14.93 -7.41
C GLY A 95 7.31 14.98 -7.92
#